data_AF-A0A926VH41-F1
#
_entry.id   AF-A0A926VH41-F1
#
_cell.length_a   1.000
_cell.length_b   1.000
_cell.length_c   1.000
_cell.angle_alpha   90.00
_cell.angle_beta   90.00
_cell.angle_gamma   90.00
#
_symmetry.space_group_name_H-M   'P 1'
#
loop_
_entity.id
_entity.type
_entity.pdbx_description
1 polymer ?
#
loop_
_entity_poly.entity_id
_entity_poly.type
_entity_poly.pdbx_seq_one_letter_code
_entity_poly.pdbx_strand_id
1 'polypeptide(L)' 'MTPNLPQMSNAELKQYLSEHRNDEEAFRAALEVLMSRRNPANLQPYPFDLANPESEVEAILREKLHQNE' A
#
# COMPACT_ATOMS: atom_id res chain seq x y z
N MET A 1 -19.18 -10.61 -15.52
CA MET A 1 -19.31 -9.26 -14.94
C MET A 1 -17.95 -8.88 -14.40
N THR A 2 -17.29 -7.88 -14.96
CA THR A 2 -16.03 -7.37 -14.41
C THR A 2 -16.36 -6.66 -13.08
N PRO A 3 -15.77 -7.07 -11.95
CA PRO A 3 -15.96 -6.37 -10.69
C PRO A 3 -15.48 -4.92 -10.84
N ASN A 4 -16.19 -3.97 -10.22
CA ASN A 4 -15.81 -2.55 -10.22
C ASN A 4 -14.61 -2.33 -9.26
N LEU A 5 -13.45 -2.86 -9.62
CA LEU A 5 -12.18 -2.74 -8.88
C LEU A 5 -11.86 -1.29 -8.44
N PRO A 6 -12.11 -0.24 -9.25
CA PRO A 6 -11.81 1.14 -8.86
C PRO A 6 -12.63 1.65 -7.67
N GLN A 7 -13.78 1.03 -7.36
CA GLN A 7 -14.66 1.44 -6.27
C GLN A 7 -14.42 0.68 -4.96
N MET A 8 -13.70 -0.45 -5.02
CA MET A 8 -13.34 -1.25 -3.84
C MET A 8 -12.37 -0.49 -2.94
N SER A 9 -12.47 -0.64 -1.63
CA SER A 9 -11.46 -0.20 -0.68
C SER A 9 -10.15 -0.98 -0.83
N ASN A 10 -9.05 -0.50 -0.23
CA ASN A 10 -7.78 -1.22 -0.27
C ASN A 10 -7.85 -2.58 0.46
N ALA A 11 -8.72 -2.74 1.45
CA ALA A 11 -8.94 -4.01 2.13
C ALA A 11 -9.63 -5.02 1.19
N GLU A 12 -10.70 -4.57 0.52
CA GLU A 12 -11.44 -5.39 -0.45
C GLU A 12 -10.57 -5.78 -1.65
N LEU A 13 -9.73 -4.87 -2.17
CA LEU A 13 -8.78 -5.22 -3.24
C LEU A 13 -7.76 -6.27 -2.80
N LYS A 14 -7.26 -6.20 -1.56
CA LYS A 14 -6.32 -7.22 -1.02
C LYS A 14 -6.99 -8.58 -0.82
N GLN A 15 -8.24 -8.57 -0.39
CA GLN A 15 -9.05 -9.79 -0.30
C GLN A 15 -9.29 -10.39 -1.69
N TYR A 16 -9.72 -9.56 -2.65
CA TYR A 16 -9.93 -9.96 -4.04
C TYR A 16 -8.65 -10.57 -4.66
N LEU A 17 -7.49 -9.94 -4.46
CA LEU A 17 -6.19 -10.48 -4.89
C LEU A 17 -5.87 -11.84 -4.25
N SER A 18 -6.33 -12.09 -3.02
CA SER A 18 -6.11 -13.36 -2.32
C SER A 18 -7.05 -14.46 -2.82
N GLU A 19 -8.27 -14.12 -3.19
CA GLU A 19 -9.27 -15.05 -3.75
C GLU A 19 -8.95 -15.41 -5.22
N HIS A 20 -8.40 -14.46 -5.98
CA HIS A 20 -8.11 -14.59 -7.41
C HIS A 20 -6.62 -14.83 -7.73
N ARG A 21 -5.85 -15.45 -6.84
CA ARG A 21 -4.39 -15.66 -7.02
C ARG A 21 -3.99 -16.40 -8.30
N ASN A 22 -4.84 -17.30 -8.77
CA ASN A 22 -4.57 -18.15 -9.95
C ASN A 22 -5.24 -17.63 -11.22
N ASP A 23 -5.98 -16.53 -11.15
CA ASP A 23 -6.60 -15.88 -12.30
C ASP A 23 -5.73 -14.69 -12.69
N GLU A 24 -4.91 -14.87 -13.72
CA GLU A 24 -3.91 -13.89 -14.14
C GLU A 24 -4.53 -12.53 -14.48
N GLU A 25 -5.66 -12.54 -15.21
CA GLU A 25 -6.32 -11.30 -15.64
C GLU A 25 -6.94 -10.56 -14.45
N ALA A 26 -7.70 -11.28 -13.61
CA ALA A 26 -8.32 -10.70 -12.42
C ALA A 26 -7.26 -10.19 -11.42
N PHE A 27 -6.19 -10.96 -11.21
CA PHE A 27 -5.11 -10.59 -10.31
C PHE A 27 -4.37 -9.35 -10.80
N ARG A 28 -3.99 -9.32 -12.08
CA ARG A 28 -3.28 -8.20 -12.68
C ARG A 28 -4.08 -6.91 -12.61
N ALA A 29 -5.37 -6.97 -12.97
CA ALA A 29 -6.24 -5.79 -12.96
C ALA A 29 -6.41 -5.23 -11.53
N ALA A 30 -6.62 -6.08 -10.53
CA ALA A 30 -6.76 -5.64 -9.13
C ALA A 30 -5.45 -5.08 -8.57
N LEU A 31 -4.31 -5.65 -8.96
CA LEU A 31 -2.99 -5.19 -8.54
C LEU A 31 -2.68 -3.81 -9.11
N GLU A 32 -3.04 -3.55 -10.37
CA GLU A 32 -2.86 -2.25 -11.02
C GLU A 32 -3.64 -1.14 -10.32
N VAL A 33 -4.90 -1.41 -9.94
CA VAL A 33 -5.70 -0.46 -9.15
C VAL A 33 -5.08 -0.22 -7.77
N LEU A 34 -4.56 -1.26 -7.11
CA LEU A 34 -3.91 -1.12 -5.81
C LEU A 34 -2.63 -0.27 -5.90
N MET A 35 -1.81 -0.49 -6.93
CA MET A 35 -0.55 0.23 -7.13
C MET A 35 -0.77 1.68 -7.55
N SER A 36 -1.76 1.97 -8.41
CA SER A 36 -2.07 3.34 -8.86
C SER A 36 -2.57 4.26 -7.74
N ARG A 37 -3.19 3.69 -6.71
CA ARG A 37 -3.59 4.44 -5.50
C ARG A 37 -2.44 4.77 -4.56
N ARG A 38 -1.26 4.20 -4.78
CA ARG A 38 -0.10 4.39 -3.91
C ARG A 38 0.42 5.82 -4.10
N ASN A 39 0.15 6.69 -3.14
CA ASN A 39 0.66 8.05 -3.16
C ASN A 39 2.19 8.03 -2.97
N PRO A 40 3.00 8.49 -3.96
CA PRO A 40 4.44 8.53 -3.82
C PRO A 40 4.90 9.45 -2.68
N ALA A 41 4.12 10.48 -2.32
CA ALA A 41 4.43 11.35 -1.20
C ALA A 41 4.31 10.64 0.17
N ASN A 42 3.60 9.51 0.23
CA ASN A 42 3.45 8.69 1.44
C ASN A 42 4.43 7.50 1.47
N LEU A 43 5.34 7.41 0.49
CA LEU A 43 6.39 6.39 0.51
C LEU A 43 7.45 6.79 1.54
N GLN A 44 7.56 5.99 2.58
CA GLN A 44 8.67 6.12 3.49
C GLN A 44 9.93 5.56 2.83
N PRO A 45 11.05 6.29 2.86
CA PRO A 45 12.31 5.79 2.33
C PRO A 45 12.70 4.51 3.05
N TYR A 46 13.41 3.63 2.34
CA TYR A 46 13.89 2.40 2.94
C TYR A 46 14.92 2.75 4.02
N PRO A 47 14.82 2.20 5.25
CA PRO A 47 15.62 2.65 6.38
C PRO A 47 17.14 2.63 6.18
N PHE A 48 17.65 1.71 5.36
CA PHE A 48 19.09 1.60 5.11
C PHE A 48 19.61 2.59 4.05
N ASP A 49 18.70 3.24 3.31
CA ASP A 49 19.05 4.31 2.36
C ASP A 49 19.06 5.69 3.05
N LEU A 50 18.69 5.75 4.34
CA LEU A 50 18.68 6.97 5.14
C LEU A 50 20.10 7.39 5.53
N ALA A 51 20.33 8.70 5.63
CA ALA A 51 21.63 9.25 6.01
C ALA A 51 21.93 8.95 7.49
N ASN A 52 20.89 8.96 8.34
CA ASN A 52 20.97 8.54 9.73
C ASN A 52 19.76 7.65 10.10
N PRO A 53 19.84 6.33 9.84
CA PRO A 53 18.71 5.42 9.97
C PRO A 53 18.02 5.45 11.34
N GLU A 54 18.78 5.46 12.42
CA GLU A 54 18.20 5.39 13.78
C GLU A 54 17.35 6.63 14.08
N SER A 55 17.88 7.83 13.79
CA SER A 55 17.22 9.09 14.13
C SER A 55 16.01 9.35 13.24
N GLU A 56 16.12 9.05 11.95
CA GLU A 56 15.07 9.27 10.97
C GLU A 56 13.91 8.28 11.14
N VAL A 57 14.19 7.00 11.45
CA VAL A 57 13.15 6.01 11.76
C VAL A 57 12.43 6.36 13.06
N GLU A 58 13.16 6.82 14.09
CA GLU A 58 12.55 7.26 15.34
C GLU A 58 11.58 8.44 15.13
N ALA A 59 11.99 9.44 14.33
CA ALA A 59 11.14 10.57 13.98
C ALA A 59 9.86 10.13 13.27
N ILE A 60 9.99 9.23 12.28
CA ILE A 60 8.85 8.63 11.58
C ILE A 60 7.91 7.89 12.54
N LEU A 61 8.45 7.11 13.46
CA LEU A 61 7.66 6.35 14.43
C LEU A 61 6.86 7.28 15.34
N ARG A 62 7.51 8.33 15.87
CA ARG A 62 6.86 9.34 16.72
C ARG A 62 5.75 10.09 15.97
N GLU A 63 5.98 10.46 14.72
CA GLU A 63 4.96 11.12 13.88
C GLU A 63 3.71 10.24 13.74
N LYS A 64 3.88 8.94 13.46
CA LYS A 64 2.74 8.01 13.32
C LYS A 64 1.98 7.79 14.62
N LEU A 65 2.66 7.80 15.76
CA LEU A 65 2.01 7.66 17.06
C LEU A 65 1.08 8.86 17.33
N HIS A 66 1.55 10.09 17.06
CA HIS A 66 0.75 11.29 17.27
C HIS A 66 -0.41 11.47 16.29
N GLN A 67 -0.37 10.88 15.09
CA GLN A 67 -1.51 10.91 14.16
C GLN A 67 -2.69 10.03 14.58
N ASN A 68 -2.51 9.16 15.57
CA ASN A 68 -3.53 8.27 16.10
C ASN A 68 -4.13 8.75 17.45
N GLU A 69 -3.72 9.91 17.95
CA GLU A 69 -4.33 10.62 19.10
C GLU A 69 -5.30 11.71 18.62
#